data_AF-A0A7K5L9V2-F1
#
_entry.id   AF-A0A7K5L9V2-F1
#
_cell.length_a   1.000
_cell.length_b   1.000
_cell.length_c   1.000
_cell.angle_alpha   90.00
_cell.angle_beta   90.00
_cell.angle_gamma   90.00
#
_symmetry.space_group_name_H-M   'P 1'
#
loop_
_entity.id
_entity.type
_entity.pdbx_description
1 polymer ?
#
loop_
_entity_poly.entity_id
_entity_poly.type
_entity_poly.pdbx_seq_one_letter_code
_entity_poly.pdbx_strand_id
1 'polypeptide(L)'
;QGERKGTNKYYPPDFDPAKHGSLNKYHHSHPLRERARKLSQGILVIRFEMPFNIWCDGCQNHIGMGVRYNAEKKKVGNYYTTPVYRFRMKCHLCVNYIELQTDPGNCDYVIVSGARRKEERWDPGDSAQVLPNSPEQRERLAVDPMFRLEHGVTDRGVLERATPTLTRLQEAQDAWKDDFGLNSRLRRRFREEKKTLREEEEEAAALRARAGLSIPLLREEEEDRRLAALLTLRAPD
;
A
#
# COMPACT_ATOMS: atom_id res chain seq x y z
N GLN A 1 -10.13 49.50 -15.71
CA GLN A 1 -10.15 48.15 -15.10
C GLN A 1 -11.49 47.97 -14.41
N GLY A 2 -12.23 46.90 -14.70
CA GLY A 2 -13.52 46.65 -14.05
C GLY A 2 -13.33 45.90 -12.73
N GLU A 3 -14.00 46.35 -11.67
CA GLU A 3 -14.00 45.66 -10.38
C GLU A 3 -14.73 44.31 -10.44
N ARG A 4 -14.26 43.32 -9.67
CA ARG A 4 -14.85 41.98 -9.58
C ARG A 4 -16.33 42.01 -9.13
N LYS A 5 -16.71 42.99 -8.32
CA LYS A 5 -18.08 43.22 -7.84
C LYS A 5 -18.53 44.65 -8.16
N GLY A 6 -18.51 45.02 -9.44
CA GLY A 6 -19.08 46.30 -9.86
C GLY A 6 -20.56 46.39 -9.46
N THR A 7 -20.89 47.41 -8.67
CA THR A 7 -22.26 47.76 -8.26
C THR A 7 -23.07 48.25 -9.46
N ASN A 8 -22.46 49.11 -10.27
CA ASN A 8 -23.07 49.66 -11.47
C ASN A 8 -22.53 48.95 -12.72
N LYS A 9 -23.44 48.51 -13.59
CA LYS A 9 -23.13 47.94 -14.90
C LYS A 9 -23.71 48.87 -15.95
N TYR A 10 -22.94 49.13 -17.01
CA TYR A 10 -23.44 49.89 -18.14
C TYR A 10 -24.53 49.09 -18.86
N TYR A 11 -25.69 49.69 -19.03
CA TYR A 11 -26.77 49.19 -19.87
C TYR A 11 -26.84 50.09 -21.12
N PRO A 12 -26.76 49.54 -22.34
CA PRO A 12 -26.93 50.30 -23.57
C PRO A 12 -28.29 51.02 -23.59
N PRO A 13 -28.38 52.22 -24.20
CA PRO A 13 -29.64 52.97 -24.26
C PRO A 13 -30.77 52.22 -24.97
N ASP A 14 -30.44 51.29 -25.88
CA ASP A 14 -31.40 50.46 -26.61
C ASP A 14 -31.84 49.20 -25.82
N PHE A 15 -31.30 48.97 -24.62
CA PHE A 15 -31.58 47.76 -23.84
C PHE A 15 -32.88 47.89 -23.03
N ASP A 16 -33.93 47.24 -23.52
CA ASP A 16 -35.18 47.00 -22.79
C ASP A 16 -35.14 45.69 -21.98
N PRO A 17 -35.21 45.71 -20.62
CA PRO A 17 -35.23 44.50 -19.79
C PRO A 17 -36.40 43.56 -20.11
N ALA A 18 -37.57 44.09 -20.49
CA ALA A 18 -38.76 43.29 -20.81
C ALA A 18 -38.61 42.51 -22.13
N LYS A 19 -37.90 43.06 -23.12
CA LYS A 19 -37.71 42.43 -24.44
C LYS A 19 -36.47 41.54 -24.47
N HIS A 20 -35.35 42.05 -23.94
CA HIS A 20 -34.05 41.38 -24.02
C HIS A 20 -33.76 40.49 -22.81
N GLY A 21 -34.47 40.67 -21.69
CA GLY A 21 -34.31 39.89 -20.47
C GLY A 21 -32.99 40.21 -19.74
N SER A 22 -31.88 39.69 -20.25
CA SER A 22 -30.55 39.89 -19.65
C SER A 22 -29.57 40.54 -20.62
N LEU A 23 -28.62 41.30 -20.06
CA LEU A 23 -27.55 41.94 -20.82
C LEU A 23 -26.71 40.92 -21.61
N ASN A 24 -26.53 39.70 -21.07
CA ASN A 24 -25.83 38.63 -21.77
C ASN A 24 -26.58 38.21 -23.05
N LYS A 25 -27.91 38.09 -22.99
CA LYS A 25 -28.77 37.75 -24.14
C LYS A 25 -28.77 38.88 -25.19
N TYR A 26 -28.75 40.14 -24.74
CA TYR A 26 -28.58 41.31 -25.62
C TYR A 26 -27.26 41.26 -26.40
N HIS A 27 -26.16 40.89 -25.76
CA HIS A 27 -24.85 40.74 -26.40
C HIS A 27 -24.60 39.35 -27.03
N HIS A 28 -25.64 38.53 -27.22
CA HIS A 28 -25.53 37.16 -27.77
C HIS A 28 -24.48 36.29 -27.05
N SER A 29 -24.28 36.52 -25.76
CA SER A 29 -23.29 35.85 -24.93
C SER A 29 -23.97 34.95 -23.89
N HIS A 30 -23.34 33.83 -23.55
CA HIS A 30 -23.83 32.95 -22.49
C HIS A 30 -23.21 33.35 -21.14
N PRO A 31 -23.94 33.31 -20.01
CA PRO A 31 -23.38 33.60 -18.68
C PRO A 31 -22.15 32.76 -18.33
N LEU A 32 -22.16 31.48 -18.73
CA LEU A 32 -21.05 30.54 -18.54
C LEU A 32 -19.95 30.65 -19.62
N ARG A 33 -20.11 31.58 -20.58
CA ARG A 33 -19.17 31.86 -21.69
C ARG A 33 -18.69 30.58 -22.37
N GLU A 34 -17.38 30.39 -22.43
CA GLU A 34 -16.71 29.29 -23.11
C GLU A 34 -17.04 27.90 -22.56
N ARG A 35 -17.44 27.83 -21.29
CA ARG A 35 -17.82 26.56 -20.65
C ARG A 35 -19.08 25.96 -21.26
N ALA A 36 -19.96 26.81 -21.79
CA ALA A 36 -21.23 26.44 -22.42
C ALA A 36 -21.13 26.30 -23.95
N ARG A 37 -19.92 26.26 -24.54
CA ARG A 37 -19.73 26.10 -26.00
C ARG A 37 -20.45 24.87 -26.57
N LYS A 38 -20.58 23.79 -25.79
CA LYS A 38 -21.25 22.53 -26.19
C LYS A 38 -22.60 22.32 -25.50
N LEU A 39 -23.25 23.38 -25.04
CA LEU A 39 -24.51 23.27 -24.29
C LEU A 39 -25.65 22.70 -25.15
N SER A 40 -25.65 22.93 -26.46
CA SER A 40 -26.59 22.33 -27.41
C SER A 40 -26.55 20.79 -27.40
N GLN A 41 -25.41 20.20 -27.03
CA GLN A 41 -25.22 18.75 -26.90
C GLN A 41 -25.47 18.26 -25.46
N GLY A 42 -25.90 19.15 -24.55
CA GLY A 42 -26.04 18.86 -23.13
C GLY A 42 -24.71 18.72 -22.38
N ILE A 43 -23.61 19.22 -22.96
CA ILE A 43 -22.26 19.09 -22.42
C ILE A 43 -21.82 20.43 -21.83
N LEU A 44 -21.41 20.41 -20.56
CA LEU A 44 -20.84 21.57 -19.86
C LEU A 44 -19.38 21.29 -19.50
N VAL A 45 -18.47 22.21 -19.83
CA VAL A 45 -17.07 22.10 -19.43
C VAL A 45 -16.90 22.61 -18.00
N ILE A 46 -16.44 21.75 -17.09
CA ILE A 46 -16.21 22.06 -15.68
C ILE A 46 -14.77 21.76 -15.27
N ARG A 47 -14.33 22.35 -14.15
CA ARG A 47 -13.11 21.93 -13.45
C ARG A 47 -13.47 20.75 -12.54
N PHE A 48 -12.90 19.59 -12.80
CA PHE A 48 -13.16 18.36 -12.05
C PHE A 48 -11.86 17.89 -11.38
N GLU A 49 -11.94 17.49 -10.12
CA GLU A 49 -10.80 16.94 -9.37
C GLU A 49 -10.95 15.42 -9.32
N MET A 50 -9.85 14.69 -9.53
CA MET A 50 -9.90 13.22 -9.50
C MET A 50 -10.25 12.70 -8.11
N PRO A 51 -11.31 11.87 -7.95
CA PRO A 51 -11.79 11.43 -6.65
C PRO A 51 -10.92 10.37 -5.98
N PHE A 52 -10.15 9.61 -6.76
CA PHE A 52 -9.24 8.57 -6.26
C PHE A 52 -8.07 8.38 -7.22
N ASN A 53 -7.04 7.67 -6.75
CA ASN A 53 -5.86 7.32 -7.54
C ASN A 53 -6.25 6.38 -8.70
N ILE A 54 -5.79 6.70 -9.91
CA ILE A 54 -6.05 5.90 -11.11
C ILE A 54 -4.77 5.68 -11.92
N TRP A 55 -4.75 4.61 -12.71
CA TRP A 55 -3.77 4.40 -13.76
C TRP A 55 -4.43 4.60 -15.11
N CYS A 56 -3.82 5.38 -16.00
CA CYS A 56 -4.36 5.55 -17.35
C CYS A 56 -4.02 4.35 -18.24
N ASP A 57 -4.99 3.82 -18.98
CA ASP A 57 -4.74 2.65 -19.84
C ASP A 57 -3.85 2.97 -21.05
N GLY A 58 -3.81 4.24 -21.46
CA GLY A 58 -3.05 4.68 -22.64
C GLY A 58 -1.55 4.81 -22.40
N CYS A 59 -1.15 5.52 -21.32
CA CYS A 59 0.26 5.76 -21.00
C CYS A 59 0.75 5.03 -19.74
N GLN A 60 -0.12 4.26 -19.08
CA GLN A 60 0.17 3.52 -17.84
C GLN A 60 0.75 4.36 -16.68
N ASN A 61 0.66 5.69 -16.79
CA ASN A 61 1.10 6.59 -15.73
C ASN A 61 0.02 6.76 -14.66
N HIS A 62 0.49 6.98 -13.44
CA HIS A 62 -0.35 7.24 -12.27
C HIS A 62 -0.92 8.67 -12.31
N ILE A 63 -2.21 8.80 -12.04
CA ILE A 63 -2.88 10.08 -11.80
C ILE A 63 -3.35 10.06 -10.35
N GLY A 64 -2.79 10.97 -9.55
CA GLY A 64 -3.14 11.10 -8.14
C GLY A 64 -4.55 11.66 -7.92
N MET A 65 -5.11 11.34 -6.76
CA MET A 65 -6.28 12.00 -6.22
C MET A 65 -6.08 13.51 -6.13
N GLY A 66 -7.11 14.29 -6.46
CA GLY A 66 -7.08 15.76 -6.43
C GLY A 66 -6.48 16.43 -7.69
N VAL A 67 -5.95 15.68 -8.65
CA VAL A 67 -5.47 16.26 -9.92
C VAL A 67 -6.64 16.89 -10.68
N ARG A 68 -6.47 18.15 -11.11
CA ARG A 68 -7.52 18.97 -11.72
C ARG A 68 -7.54 18.84 -13.24
N TYR A 69 -8.70 18.52 -13.80
CA TYR A 69 -8.94 18.45 -15.24
C TYR A 69 -10.05 19.41 -15.68
N ASN A 70 -9.99 19.84 -16.93
CA ASN A 70 -11.17 20.37 -17.61
C ASN A 70 -11.96 19.16 -18.15
N ALA A 71 -13.10 18.88 -17.54
CA ALA A 71 -13.93 17.73 -17.86
C ALA A 71 -15.23 18.16 -18.56
N GLU A 72 -15.65 17.37 -19.54
CA GLU A 72 -16.94 17.47 -20.18
C GLU A 72 -17.97 16.71 -19.35
N LYS A 73 -18.85 17.46 -18.66
CA LYS A 73 -19.97 16.92 -17.88
C LYS A 73 -21.17 16.71 -18.81
N LYS A 74 -21.64 15.47 -18.90
CA LYS A 74 -22.85 15.07 -19.64
C LYS A 74 -23.81 14.34 -18.71
N LYS A 75 -25.12 14.61 -18.82
CA LYS A 75 -26.15 13.80 -18.15
C LYS A 75 -26.44 12.57 -19.02
N VAL A 76 -26.33 11.36 -18.45
CA VAL A 76 -26.51 10.10 -19.20
C VAL A 76 -27.78 9.36 -18.80
N GLY A 77 -28.16 9.42 -17.52
CA GLY A 77 -29.36 8.76 -17.01
C GLY A 77 -29.79 9.33 -15.67
N ASN A 78 -30.69 8.63 -14.99
CA ASN A 78 -31.08 8.91 -13.61
C ASN A 78 -31.04 7.61 -12.80
N TYR A 79 -30.62 7.70 -11.54
CA TYR A 79 -30.80 6.69 -10.50
C TYR A 79 -32.00 7.14 -9.66
N TYR A 80 -33.15 6.49 -9.84
CA TYR A 80 -34.45 6.98 -9.40
C TYR A 80 -34.68 8.45 -9.85
N THR A 81 -34.68 9.40 -8.92
CA THR A 81 -34.85 10.84 -9.19
C THR A 81 -33.51 11.58 -9.35
N THR A 82 -32.39 10.97 -8.95
CA THR A 82 -31.06 11.61 -8.96
C THR A 82 -30.39 11.46 -10.33
N PRO A 83 -29.95 12.55 -10.98
CA PRO A 83 -29.30 12.45 -12.29
C PRO A 83 -27.90 11.84 -12.18
N VAL A 84 -27.62 10.90 -13.08
CA VAL A 84 -26.31 10.28 -13.24
C VAL A 84 -25.50 11.06 -14.29
N TYR A 85 -24.35 11.55 -13.87
CA TYR A 85 -23.44 12.32 -14.71
C TYR A 85 -22.26 11.47 -15.16
N ARG A 86 -21.85 11.68 -16.42
CA ARG A 86 -20.62 11.17 -16.99
C ARG A 86 -19.66 12.33 -17.23
N PHE A 87 -18.42 12.15 -16.80
CA PHE A 87 -17.32 13.10 -16.94
C PHE A 87 -16.29 12.52 -17.88
N ARG A 88 -16.10 13.18 -19.02
CA ARG A 88 -15.06 12.82 -19.99
C ARG A 88 -13.92 13.83 -19.91
N MET A 89 -12.69 13.37 -19.76
CA MET A 89 -11.51 14.22 -19.70
C MET A 89 -10.31 13.58 -20.38
N LYS A 90 -9.38 14.41 -20.85
CA LYS A 90 -8.15 13.95 -21.51
C LYS A 90 -7.05 13.75 -20.47
N CYS A 91 -6.26 12.68 -20.62
CA CYS A 91 -5.04 12.52 -19.83
C CYS A 91 -4.07 13.70 -20.08
N HIS A 92 -3.29 14.08 -19.07
CA HIS A 92 -2.30 15.15 -19.19
C HIS A 92 -1.06 14.73 -19.99
N LEU A 93 -0.73 13.42 -19.99
CA LEU A 93 0.45 12.87 -20.66
C LEU A 93 0.14 12.27 -22.04
N CYS A 94 -1.11 11.87 -22.32
CA CYS A 94 -1.46 11.20 -23.57
C CYS A 94 -2.77 11.70 -24.17
N VAL A 95 -3.11 11.19 -25.37
CA VAL A 95 -4.34 11.56 -26.10
C VAL A 95 -5.56 10.77 -25.62
N ASN A 96 -5.37 9.80 -24.73
CA ASN A 96 -6.45 8.96 -24.22
C ASN A 96 -7.50 9.75 -23.43
N TYR A 97 -8.76 9.35 -23.56
CA TYR A 97 -9.89 9.91 -22.83
C TYR A 97 -10.27 8.97 -21.68
N ILE A 98 -10.47 9.55 -20.52
CA ILE A 98 -10.92 8.87 -19.31
C ILE A 98 -12.39 9.26 -19.09
N GLU A 99 -13.24 8.27 -18.90
CA GLU A 99 -14.67 8.45 -18.61
C GLU A 99 -15.00 7.94 -17.21
N LEU A 100 -15.50 8.83 -16.36
CA LEU A 100 -16.03 8.50 -15.04
C LEU A 100 -17.53 8.74 -14.99
N GLN A 101 -18.24 7.93 -14.22
CA GLN A 101 -19.67 8.03 -14.00
C GLN A 101 -19.97 8.10 -12.50
N THR A 102 -20.92 8.95 -12.10
CA THR A 102 -21.41 8.99 -10.72
C THR A 102 -22.25 7.77 -10.41
N ASP A 103 -22.04 7.14 -9.26
CA ASP A 103 -22.92 6.12 -8.70
C ASP A 103 -23.56 6.63 -7.39
N PRO A 104 -24.81 7.12 -7.45
CA PRO A 104 -25.50 7.63 -6.26
C PRO A 104 -25.81 6.56 -5.22
N GLY A 105 -25.85 5.27 -5.58
CA GLY A 105 -26.17 4.19 -4.63
C GLY A 105 -25.03 3.95 -3.64
N ASN A 106 -23.79 3.96 -4.14
CA ASN A 106 -22.58 3.74 -3.34
C ASN A 106 -21.88 5.04 -2.90
N CYS A 107 -22.46 6.20 -3.22
CA CYS A 107 -21.83 7.52 -3.02
C CYS A 107 -20.42 7.63 -3.65
N ASP A 108 -20.18 6.90 -4.74
CA ASP A 108 -18.86 6.69 -5.32
C ASP A 108 -18.85 7.07 -6.81
N TYR A 109 -17.66 7.04 -7.43
CA TYR A 109 -17.51 7.16 -8.88
C TYR A 109 -17.03 5.84 -9.47
N VAL A 110 -17.61 5.46 -10.60
CA VAL A 110 -17.24 4.26 -11.36
C VAL A 110 -16.50 4.68 -12.62
N ILE A 111 -15.37 4.03 -12.90
CA ILE A 111 -14.65 4.24 -14.15
C ILE A 111 -15.35 3.43 -15.24
N VAL A 112 -15.78 4.09 -16.31
CA VAL A 112 -16.42 3.44 -17.46
C VAL A 112 -15.36 3.00 -18.46
N SER A 113 -14.39 3.86 -18.76
CA SER A 113 -13.34 3.57 -19.73
C SER A 113 -12.09 4.43 -19.57
N GLY A 114 -10.95 3.91 -20.03
CA GLY A 114 -9.70 4.66 -20.25
C GLY A 114 -8.81 4.82 -19.01
N ALA A 115 -9.22 4.22 -17.89
CA ALA A 115 -8.38 4.11 -16.71
C ALA A 115 -8.81 2.90 -15.85
N ARG A 116 -7.91 2.47 -14.98
CA ARG A 116 -8.15 1.51 -13.91
C ARG A 116 -7.97 2.18 -12.55
N ARG A 117 -8.83 1.85 -11.58
CA ARG A 117 -8.72 2.37 -10.20
C ARG A 117 -7.50 1.72 -9.56
N LYS A 118 -6.69 2.51 -8.85
CA LYS A 118 -5.68 1.95 -7.95
C LYS A 118 -6.42 1.43 -6.72
N GLU A 119 -6.33 0.12 -6.49
CA GLU A 119 -6.92 -0.51 -5.32
C GLU A 119 -6.03 -0.25 -4.11
N GLU A 120 -6.46 0.68 -3.26
CA GLU A 120 -5.84 0.99 -1.96
C GLU A 120 -6.79 0.63 -0.81
N ARG A 121 -7.91 -0.03 -1.12
CA ARG A 121 -8.80 -0.55 -0.07
C ARG A 121 -8.03 -1.64 0.65
N TRP A 122 -7.79 -1.42 1.94
CA TRP A 122 -7.21 -2.43 2.80
C TRP A 122 -8.12 -3.66 2.81
N ASP A 123 -7.65 -4.77 2.26
CA ASP A 123 -8.31 -6.05 2.46
C ASP A 123 -7.87 -6.57 3.85
N PRO A 124 -8.80 -6.77 4.79
CA PRO A 124 -8.48 -7.36 6.08
C PRO A 124 -7.76 -8.72 5.94
N GLY A 125 -7.91 -9.44 4.82
CA GLY A 125 -7.24 -10.73 4.56
C GLY A 125 -5.72 -10.62 4.45
N ASP A 126 -5.21 -9.49 3.97
CA ASP A 126 -3.77 -9.27 3.79
C ASP A 126 -3.05 -8.96 5.12
N SER A 127 -3.80 -8.67 6.19
CA SER A 127 -3.28 -8.26 7.50
C SER A 127 -2.52 -9.34 8.27
N ALA A 128 -2.65 -10.62 7.88
CA ALA A 128 -2.33 -11.80 8.73
C ALA A 128 -2.96 -11.77 10.14
N GLN A 129 -3.83 -10.81 10.43
CA GLN A 129 -4.64 -10.73 11.64
C GLN A 129 -5.85 -11.63 11.50
N VAL A 130 -6.35 -12.11 12.64
CA VAL A 130 -7.62 -12.84 12.70
C VAL A 130 -8.72 -11.96 12.13
N LEU A 131 -9.24 -12.34 10.98
CA LEU A 131 -10.34 -11.67 10.32
C LEU A 131 -11.55 -11.65 11.26
N PRO A 132 -12.27 -10.51 11.37
CA PRO A 132 -13.58 -10.53 11.98
C PRO A 132 -14.48 -11.51 11.20
N ASN A 133 -15.35 -12.23 11.92
CA ASN A 133 -16.32 -13.14 11.32
C ASN A 133 -17.04 -12.46 10.14
N SER A 134 -17.24 -13.22 9.06
CA SER A 134 -17.94 -12.72 7.87
C SER A 134 -19.31 -12.16 8.25
N PRO A 135 -19.86 -11.18 7.50
CA PRO A 135 -21.17 -10.60 7.80
C PRO A 135 -22.27 -11.68 7.91
N GLU A 136 -22.24 -12.70 7.06
CA GLU A 136 -23.16 -13.84 7.12
C GLU A 136 -23.00 -14.65 8.42
N GLN A 137 -21.77 -14.92 8.85
CA GLN A 137 -21.53 -15.60 10.13
C GLN A 137 -21.97 -14.75 11.32
N ARG A 138 -21.79 -13.42 11.27
CA ARG A 138 -22.27 -12.52 12.32
C ARG A 138 -23.79 -12.51 12.43
N GLU A 139 -24.49 -12.50 11.29
CA GLU A 139 -25.94 -12.62 11.26
C GLU A 139 -26.42 -13.97 11.81
N ARG A 140 -25.79 -15.08 11.40
CA ARG A 140 -26.11 -16.41 11.93
C ARG A 140 -25.85 -16.52 13.43
N LEU A 141 -24.73 -15.97 13.92
CA LEU A 141 -24.43 -15.89 15.35
C LEU A 141 -25.46 -15.05 16.11
N ALA A 142 -26.06 -14.03 15.50
CA ALA A 142 -27.08 -13.20 16.12
C ALA A 142 -28.44 -13.90 16.16
N VAL A 143 -28.82 -14.59 15.09
CA VAL A 143 -30.15 -15.19 14.90
C VAL A 143 -30.27 -16.57 15.54
N ASP A 144 -29.24 -17.41 15.47
CA ASP A 144 -29.29 -18.80 15.94
C ASP A 144 -28.49 -19.00 17.25
N PRO A 145 -29.18 -19.27 18.38
CA PRO A 145 -28.54 -19.55 19.67
C PRO A 145 -27.70 -20.83 19.69
N MET A 146 -28.10 -21.87 18.92
CA MET A 146 -27.38 -23.15 18.89
C MET A 146 -26.06 -23.00 18.16
N PHE A 147 -26.07 -22.35 16.99
CA PHE A 147 -24.86 -22.01 16.24
C PHE A 147 -23.88 -21.17 17.07
N ARG A 148 -24.38 -20.20 17.85
CA ARG A 148 -23.55 -19.41 18.76
C ARG A 148 -22.88 -20.26 19.84
N LEU A 149 -23.60 -21.23 20.40
CA LEU A 149 -23.07 -22.10 21.43
C LEU A 149 -21.99 -23.04 20.86
N GLU A 150 -22.22 -23.61 19.69
CA GLU A 150 -21.24 -24.44 18.97
C GLU A 150 -19.98 -23.64 18.61
N HIS A 151 -20.12 -22.42 18.07
CA HIS A 151 -18.97 -21.54 17.82
C HIS A 151 -18.22 -21.17 19.11
N GLY A 152 -18.94 -20.91 20.20
CA GLY A 152 -18.31 -20.67 21.50
C GLY A 152 -17.49 -21.86 22.01
N VAL A 153 -17.93 -23.10 21.76
CA VAL A 153 -17.16 -24.31 22.09
C VAL A 153 -15.93 -24.44 21.19
N THR A 154 -16.06 -24.20 19.88
CA THR A 154 -14.92 -24.25 18.96
C THR A 154 -13.86 -23.20 19.30
N ASP A 155 -14.27 -21.98 19.66
CA ASP A 155 -13.37 -20.89 20.04
C ASP A 155 -12.59 -21.23 21.31
N ARG A 156 -13.25 -21.83 22.31
CA ARG A 156 -12.58 -22.35 23.52
C ARG A 156 -11.56 -23.43 23.19
N GLY A 157 -11.90 -24.35 22.27
CA GLY A 157 -10.97 -25.38 21.81
C GLY A 157 -9.74 -24.81 21.10
N VAL A 158 -9.89 -23.72 20.33
CA VAL A 158 -8.76 -23.02 19.71
C VAL A 158 -7.88 -22.36 20.79
N LEU A 159 -8.52 -21.70 21.78
CA LEU A 159 -7.81 -21.08 22.91
C LEU A 159 -6.97 -22.11 23.69
N GLU A 160 -7.54 -23.28 24.00
CA GLU A 160 -6.85 -24.37 24.71
C GLU A 160 -5.65 -24.93 23.92
N ARG A 161 -5.76 -25.01 22.59
CA ARG A 161 -4.63 -25.43 21.74
C ARG A 161 -3.53 -24.37 21.66
N ALA A 162 -3.92 -23.08 21.66
CA ALA A 162 -3.00 -21.97 21.57
C ALA A 162 -2.31 -21.62 22.91
N THR A 163 -2.93 -21.95 24.05
CA THR A 163 -2.39 -21.64 25.39
C THR A 163 -0.96 -22.15 25.60
N PRO A 164 -0.62 -23.44 25.35
CA PRO A 164 0.74 -23.93 25.59
C PRO A 164 1.78 -23.29 24.68
N THR A 165 1.40 -22.89 23.45
CA THR A 165 2.31 -22.12 22.59
C THR A 165 2.54 -20.72 23.10
N LEU A 166 1.50 -20.05 23.63
CA LEU A 166 1.61 -18.72 24.22
C LEU A 166 2.46 -18.74 25.50
N THR A 167 2.27 -19.74 26.37
CA THR A 167 3.10 -19.87 27.58
C THR A 167 4.57 -20.08 27.22
N ARG A 168 4.88 -20.93 26.24
CA ARG A 168 6.27 -21.13 25.76
C ARG A 168 6.89 -19.84 25.22
N LEU A 169 6.13 -19.04 24.47
CA LEU A 169 6.60 -17.76 23.95
C LEU A 169 6.85 -16.76 25.08
N GLN A 170 5.97 -16.75 26.09
CA GLN A 170 6.12 -15.91 27.27
C GLN A 170 7.33 -16.33 28.12
N GLU A 171 7.54 -17.63 28.33
CA GLU A 171 8.73 -18.16 29.00
C GLU A 171 10.03 -17.82 28.24
N ALA A 172 10.00 -17.89 26.90
CA ALA A 172 11.14 -17.50 26.07
C ALA A 172 11.42 -15.99 26.15
N GLN A 173 10.38 -15.15 26.20
CA GLN A 173 10.51 -13.71 26.42
C GLN A 173 11.07 -13.41 27.81
N ASP A 174 10.60 -14.12 28.84
CA ASP A 174 11.04 -13.96 30.22
C ASP A 174 12.53 -14.31 30.39
N ALA A 175 13.03 -15.28 29.61
CA ALA A 175 14.45 -15.60 29.55
C ALA A 175 15.32 -14.43 29.08
N TRP A 176 14.76 -13.50 28.29
CA TRP A 176 15.45 -12.30 27.77
C TRP A 176 15.30 -11.08 28.69
N LYS A 177 14.64 -11.20 29.86
CA LYS A 177 14.53 -10.07 30.81
C LYS A 177 15.87 -9.65 31.42
N ASP A 178 16.86 -10.55 31.48
CA ASP A 178 18.22 -10.24 31.94
C ASP A 178 19.19 -10.03 30.76
N ASP A 179 18.98 -8.90 30.05
CA ASP A 179 19.83 -8.48 28.94
C ASP A 179 21.30 -8.36 29.33
N PHE A 180 21.60 -7.92 30.57
CA PHE A 180 22.96 -7.74 31.04
C PHE A 180 23.66 -9.08 31.27
N GLY A 181 23.02 -10.03 31.96
CA GLY A 181 23.56 -11.37 32.21
C GLY A 181 23.82 -12.16 30.93
N LEU A 182 22.89 -12.10 29.97
CA LEU A 182 23.04 -12.73 28.65
C LEU A 182 24.19 -12.12 27.85
N ASN A 183 24.26 -10.79 27.76
CA ASN A 183 25.34 -10.10 27.04
C ASN A 183 26.70 -10.32 27.70
N SER A 184 26.76 -10.38 29.03
CA SER A 184 27.99 -10.68 29.76
C SER A 184 28.48 -12.10 29.46
N ARG A 185 27.60 -13.10 29.47
CA ARG A 185 27.93 -14.50 29.10
C ARG A 185 28.40 -14.61 27.66
N LEU A 186 27.72 -13.94 26.73
CA LEU A 186 28.09 -13.93 25.31
C LEU A 186 29.47 -13.30 25.08
N ARG A 187 29.72 -12.13 25.68
CA ARG A 187 31.03 -11.45 25.61
C ARG A 187 32.15 -12.29 26.22
N ARG A 188 31.87 -13.02 27.30
CA ARG A 188 32.83 -13.94 27.91
C ARG A 188 33.22 -15.07 26.96
N ARG A 189 32.23 -15.74 26.34
CA ARG A 189 32.47 -16.80 25.34
C ARG A 189 33.31 -16.29 24.17
N PHE A 190 32.96 -15.16 23.58
CA PHE A 190 33.74 -14.58 22.48
C PHE A 190 35.17 -14.19 22.88
N ARG A 191 35.41 -13.76 24.13
CA ARG A 191 36.76 -13.49 24.62
C ARG A 191 37.58 -14.76 24.80
N GLU A 192 36.96 -15.82 25.34
CA GLU A 192 37.58 -17.13 25.49
C GLU A 192 37.90 -17.74 24.12
N GLU A 193 36.93 -17.77 23.19
CA GLU A 193 37.12 -18.23 21.80
C GLU A 193 38.19 -17.44 21.04
N LYS A 194 38.19 -16.10 21.18
CA LYS A 194 39.22 -15.26 20.54
C LYS A 194 40.60 -15.52 21.12
N LYS A 195 40.69 -15.83 22.42
CA LYS A 195 41.96 -16.18 23.06
C LYS A 195 42.47 -17.51 22.51
N THR A 196 41.63 -18.54 22.46
CA THR A 196 42.00 -19.86 21.90
C THR A 196 42.40 -19.76 20.43
N LEU A 197 41.67 -18.98 19.61
CA LEU A 197 42.01 -18.80 18.20
C LEU A 197 43.35 -18.09 18.01
N ARG A 198 43.67 -17.10 18.86
CA ARG A 198 44.99 -16.43 18.82
C ARG A 198 46.12 -17.37 19.20
N GLU A 199 45.92 -18.19 20.23
CA GLU A 199 46.90 -19.21 20.63
C GLU A 199 47.14 -20.22 19.49
N GLU A 200 46.07 -20.72 18.86
CA GLU A 200 46.16 -21.60 17.68
C GLU A 200 46.87 -20.90 16.48
N GLU A 201 46.58 -19.62 16.22
CA GLU A 201 47.23 -18.83 15.16
C GLU A 201 48.73 -18.61 15.44
N GLU A 202 49.11 -18.33 16.69
CA GLU A 202 50.50 -18.16 17.12
C GLU A 202 51.29 -19.46 17.00
N GLU A 203 50.71 -20.60 17.44
CA GLU A 203 51.31 -21.93 17.29
C GLU A 203 51.49 -22.30 15.81
N ALA A 204 50.47 -22.06 14.98
CA ALA A 204 50.55 -22.28 13.54
C ALA A 204 51.60 -21.39 12.87
N ALA A 205 51.70 -20.11 13.25
CA ALA A 205 52.72 -19.20 12.73
C ALA A 205 54.14 -19.64 13.12
N ALA A 206 54.33 -20.11 14.36
CA ALA A 206 55.61 -20.65 14.81
C ALA A 206 56.01 -21.92 14.04
N LEU A 207 55.05 -22.83 13.76
CA LEU A 207 55.29 -24.01 12.94
C LEU A 207 55.62 -23.65 11.49
N ARG A 208 54.89 -22.69 10.87
CA ARG A 208 55.21 -22.20 9.52
C ARG A 208 56.61 -21.60 9.44
N ALA A 209 57.02 -20.82 10.44
CA ALA A 209 58.36 -20.22 10.49
C ALA A 209 59.46 -21.29 10.65
N ARG A 210 59.25 -22.31 11.49
CA ARG A 210 60.19 -23.43 11.65
C ARG A 210 60.31 -24.29 10.41
N ALA A 211 59.19 -24.52 9.70
CA ALA A 211 59.13 -25.39 8.53
C ALA A 211 59.36 -24.66 7.18
N GLY A 212 59.42 -23.32 7.17
CA GLY A 212 59.59 -22.53 5.95
C GLY A 212 58.38 -22.57 4.99
N LEU A 213 57.18 -22.85 5.49
CA LEU A 213 55.98 -23.06 4.67
C LEU A 213 55.25 -21.74 4.39
N SER A 214 54.88 -21.51 3.14
CA SER A 214 54.10 -20.33 2.68
C SER A 214 52.58 -20.56 2.64
N ILE A 215 52.11 -21.72 3.12
CA ILE A 215 50.71 -22.16 3.01
C ILE A 215 49.98 -21.91 4.33
N PRO A 216 48.71 -21.48 4.30
CA PRO A 216 47.90 -21.36 5.51
C PRO A 216 47.60 -22.75 6.12
N LEU A 217 48.25 -23.07 7.23
CA LEU A 217 47.88 -24.19 8.12
C LEU A 217 46.46 -24.01 8.68
N LEU A 218 45.67 -25.06 8.57
CA LEU A 218 44.33 -25.21 9.14
C LEU A 218 44.43 -25.82 10.56
N ARG A 219 43.33 -25.75 11.30
CA ARG A 219 43.21 -26.38 12.62
C ARG A 219 43.27 -27.89 12.50
N GLU A 220 43.97 -28.54 13.44
CA GLU A 220 44.11 -30.00 13.46
C GLU A 220 42.77 -30.67 13.81
N GLU A 221 42.35 -31.62 12.98
CA GLU A 221 41.23 -32.51 13.30
C GLU A 221 41.73 -33.80 13.96
N GLU A 222 40.87 -34.46 14.74
CA GLU A 222 41.23 -35.70 15.44
C GLU A 222 41.62 -36.84 14.48
N GLU A 223 41.03 -36.84 13.27
CA GLU A 223 41.33 -37.80 12.22
C GLU A 223 42.75 -37.64 11.68
N ASP A 224 43.21 -36.40 11.51
CA ASP A 224 44.57 -36.08 11.05
C ASP A 224 45.62 -36.56 12.05
N ARG A 225 45.36 -36.37 13.36
CA ARG A 225 46.24 -36.85 14.43
C ARG A 225 46.37 -38.37 14.43
N ARG A 226 45.27 -39.09 14.20
CA ARG A 226 45.26 -40.56 14.13
C ARG A 226 46.04 -41.07 12.92
N LEU A 227 45.85 -40.45 11.75
CA LEU A 227 46.58 -40.81 10.53
C LEU A 227 48.09 -40.52 10.66
N ALA A 228 48.46 -39.36 11.22
CA ALA A 228 49.87 -39.01 11.45
C ALA A 228 50.57 -40.01 12.39
N ALA A 229 49.90 -40.44 13.47
CA ALA A 229 50.43 -41.44 14.40
C ALA A 229 50.63 -42.82 13.77
N LEU A 230 49.86 -43.18 12.74
CA LEU A 230 50.03 -44.42 12.00
C LEU A 230 51.21 -44.35 11.01
N LEU A 231 51.49 -43.17 10.47
CA LEU A 231 52.59 -42.95 9.51
C LEU A 231 53.97 -42.95 10.19
N THR A 232 54.08 -42.48 11.44
CA THR A 232 55.36 -42.49 12.19
C THR A 232 55.87 -43.89 12.52
N LEU A 233 55.00 -44.91 12.54
CA LEU A 233 55.36 -46.30 12.78
C LEU A 233 55.90 -47.03 11.55
N ARG A 234 55.91 -46.37 10.38
CA ARG A 234 56.40 -46.95 9.12
C ARG A 234 57.45 -46.02 8.52
N ALA A 235 58.66 -46.02 9.07
CA ALA A 235 59.80 -45.45 8.39
C ALA A 235 60.06 -46.26 7.10
N PRO A 236 60.11 -45.65 5.90
CA PRO A 236 60.62 -46.33 4.72
C PRO A 236 62.15 -46.31 4.72
N ASP A 237 62.76 -47.43 4.34
CA ASP A 237 64.15 -47.53 3.87
C ASP A 237 64.39 -46.66 2.62
#